data_AF-A0A0S6UU36-F1
#
_entry.id   AF-A0A0S6UU36-F1
#
_cell.length_a   1.000
_cell.length_b   1.000
_cell.length_c   1.000
_cell.angle_alpha   90.00
_cell.angle_beta   90.00
_cell.angle_gamma   90.00
#
_symmetry.space_group_name_H-M   'P 1'
#
loop_
_entity.id
_entity.type
_entity.pdbx_description
1 polymer ?
#
loop_
_entity_poly.entity_id
_entity_poly.type
_entity_poly.pdbx_seq_one_letter_code
_entity_poly.pdbx_strand_id
1 'polypeptide(L)'
;MTTKLPAAFSPEVLAALSAKARREMERPYSPVDPRFAELGGKPRWYVVEIKSRQVEKELAKRRFGIYVPETIETVVRRGRKYDQATPMIGGYVFVFLWETDENFQRLLRVWGVTLVVGWIDDREIDRLRYLESCERLDAVAREELKEEILRKVKRSKPKKSRKLRAAFRGGKPLPAS
;
A
#
# COMPACT_ATOMS: atom_id res chain seq x y z
N MET A 1 -42.07 -25.00 9.76
CA MET A 1 -42.25 -23.53 9.70
C MET A 1 -41.74 -23.05 8.34
N THR A 2 -42.65 -22.74 7.42
CA THR A 2 -42.34 -22.25 6.07
C THR A 2 -42.01 -20.76 6.13
N THR A 3 -40.73 -20.41 5.99
CA THR A 3 -40.31 -19.01 5.84
C THR A 3 -40.83 -18.48 4.51
N LYS A 4 -41.87 -17.65 4.55
CA LYS A 4 -42.33 -16.88 3.39
C LYS A 4 -41.17 -15.98 2.94
N LEU A 5 -40.63 -16.26 1.75
CA LEU A 5 -39.69 -15.35 1.09
C LEU A 5 -40.37 -13.98 0.89
N PRO A 6 -39.65 -12.87 1.06
CA PRO A 6 -40.21 -11.54 0.81
C PRO A 6 -40.75 -11.45 -0.62
N ALA A 7 -41.86 -10.75 -0.83
CA ALA A 7 -42.52 -10.61 -2.14
C ALA A 7 -41.57 -10.10 -3.26
N ALA A 8 -40.51 -9.38 -2.88
CA ALA A 8 -39.44 -8.89 -3.74
C ALA A 8 -38.55 -9.98 -4.38
N PHE A 9 -38.57 -11.21 -3.85
CA PHE A 9 -37.78 -12.36 -4.36
C PHE A 9 -38.67 -13.48 -4.91
N SER A 10 -39.90 -13.15 -5.35
CA SER A 10 -40.76 -14.11 -6.01
C SER A 10 -40.19 -14.50 -7.39
N PRO A 11 -40.37 -15.76 -7.83
CA PRO A 11 -39.81 -16.25 -9.10
C PRO A 11 -40.33 -15.47 -10.33
N GLU A 12 -41.54 -14.91 -10.26
CA GLU A 12 -42.10 -14.05 -11.31
C GLU A 12 -41.37 -12.71 -11.43
N VAL A 13 -40.98 -12.10 -10.31
CA VAL A 13 -40.21 -10.84 -10.29
C VAL A 13 -38.79 -11.06 -10.81
N LEU A 14 -38.18 -12.21 -10.50
CA LEU A 14 -36.86 -12.58 -11.04
C LEU A 14 -36.92 -12.81 -12.56
N ALA A 15 -38.04 -13.31 -13.08
CA ALA A 15 -38.30 -13.44 -14.50
C ALA A 15 -38.55 -12.09 -15.20
N ALA A 16 -38.97 -11.04 -14.48
CA ALA A 16 -39.14 -9.70 -15.04
C ALA A 16 -37.82 -8.88 -15.12
N LEU A 17 -36.73 -9.36 -14.51
CA LEU A 17 -35.45 -8.66 -14.51
C LEU A 17 -34.78 -8.67 -15.89
N SER A 18 -34.14 -7.54 -16.24
CA SER A 18 -33.36 -7.41 -17.48
C SER A 18 -32.27 -8.48 -17.57
N ALA A 19 -31.92 -8.89 -18.79
CA ALA A 19 -30.85 -9.89 -19.03
C ALA A 19 -29.51 -9.51 -18.37
N LYS A 20 -29.25 -8.21 -18.21
CA LYS A 20 -28.07 -7.68 -17.51
C LYS A 20 -28.13 -7.93 -16.00
N ALA A 21 -29.29 -7.71 -15.37
CA ALA A 21 -29.47 -7.91 -13.93
C ALA A 21 -29.41 -9.40 -13.54
N ARG A 22 -29.96 -10.30 -14.37
CA ARG A 22 -29.82 -11.75 -14.15
C ARG A 22 -28.37 -12.20 -14.19
N ARG A 23 -27.60 -11.70 -15.17
CA ARG A 23 -26.16 -11.98 -15.29
C ARG A 23 -25.34 -11.46 -14.11
N GLU A 24 -25.73 -10.33 -13.51
CA GLU A 24 -25.08 -9.82 -12.30
C GLU A 24 -25.40 -10.64 -11.05
N MET A 25 -26.61 -11.19 -10.92
CA MET A 25 -26.97 -12.07 -9.80
C MET A 25 -26.40 -13.49 -9.91
N GLU A 26 -26.19 -13.99 -11.13
CA GLU A 26 -25.49 -15.25 -11.38
C GLU A 26 -23.98 -15.15 -11.11
N ARG A 27 -23.44 -13.93 -10.95
CA ARG A 27 -22.04 -13.75 -10.60
C ARG A 27 -21.82 -14.27 -9.18
N PRO A 28 -20.93 -15.25 -8.96
CA PRO A 28 -20.68 -15.76 -7.62
C PRO A 28 -20.20 -14.60 -6.73
N TYR A 29 -20.96 -14.34 -5.67
CA TYR A 29 -20.59 -13.36 -4.65
C TYR A 29 -19.33 -13.87 -3.96
N SER A 30 -18.20 -13.26 -4.29
CA SER A 30 -16.97 -13.44 -3.53
C SER A 30 -16.94 -12.34 -2.47
N PRO A 31 -17.03 -12.65 -1.17
CA PRO A 31 -16.79 -11.66 -0.14
C PRO A 31 -15.33 -11.22 -0.27
N VAL A 32 -15.11 -10.05 -0.85
CA VAL A 32 -13.78 -9.42 -0.87
C VAL A 32 -13.49 -8.99 0.55
N ASP A 33 -12.57 -9.69 1.24
CA ASP A 33 -12.09 -9.23 2.54
C ASP A 33 -11.52 -7.81 2.34
N PRO A 34 -11.99 -6.80 3.08
CA PRO A 34 -11.49 -5.42 2.99
C PRO A 34 -9.98 -5.29 3.25
N ARG A 35 -9.35 -6.36 3.76
CA ARG A 35 -7.91 -6.46 4.02
C ARG A 35 -7.11 -6.94 2.82
N PHE A 36 -7.71 -7.52 1.78
CA PHE A 36 -6.97 -7.92 0.59
C PHE A 36 -6.70 -6.73 -0.31
N ALA A 37 -5.51 -6.66 -0.89
CA ALA A 37 -5.27 -5.77 -2.03
C ALA A 37 -6.07 -6.30 -3.22
N GLU A 38 -6.84 -5.41 -3.85
CA GLU A 38 -7.56 -5.73 -5.07
C GLU A 38 -6.61 -5.91 -6.24
N LEU A 39 -6.87 -6.93 -7.04
CA LEU A 39 -6.21 -7.13 -8.33
C LEU A 39 -6.94 -6.29 -9.38
N GLY A 40 -6.25 -5.34 -10.00
CA GLY A 40 -6.80 -4.50 -11.07
C GLY A 40 -5.99 -3.23 -11.32
N GLY A 41 -5.94 -2.72 -12.54
CA GLY A 41 -5.08 -1.57 -12.88
C GLY A 41 -3.62 -1.96 -13.12
N LYS A 42 -2.68 -1.01 -12.96
CA LYS A 42 -1.24 -1.25 -13.22
C LYS A 42 -0.51 -1.57 -11.91
N PRO A 43 0.23 -2.69 -11.83
CA PRO A 43 1.03 -3.03 -10.66
C PRO A 43 2.27 -2.13 -10.59
N ARG A 44 2.51 -1.48 -9.45
CA ARG A 44 3.65 -0.57 -9.25
C ARG A 44 4.15 -0.60 -7.81
N TRP A 45 5.43 -0.27 -7.65
CA TRP A 45 6.02 0.00 -6.34
C TRP A 45 5.79 1.46 -5.96
N TYR A 46 5.26 1.70 -4.77
CA TYR A 46 5.06 3.03 -4.21
C TYR A 46 5.97 3.26 -3.03
N VAL A 47 6.50 4.48 -2.94
CA VAL A 47 7.28 4.90 -1.77
C VAL A 47 6.34 5.59 -0.80
N VAL A 48 6.26 5.04 0.41
CA VAL A 48 5.35 5.46 1.46
C VAL A 48 6.15 5.94 2.66
N GLU A 49 5.85 7.14 3.12
CA GLU A 49 6.42 7.71 4.34
C GLU A 49 5.65 7.19 5.56
N ILE A 50 6.39 6.66 6.54
CA ILE A 50 5.86 6.04 7.75
C ILE A 50 6.36 6.76 9.00
N LYS A 51 5.52 6.82 10.03
CA LYS A 51 5.88 7.42 11.34
C LYS A 51 6.75 6.50 12.20
N SER A 52 6.61 5.20 12.05
CA SER A 52 7.27 4.19 12.88
C SER A 52 7.40 2.87 12.13
N ARG A 53 8.45 2.09 12.43
CA ARG A 53 8.66 0.74 11.85
C ARG A 53 7.56 -0.25 12.21
N GLN A 54 6.75 0.02 13.24
CA GLN A 54 5.57 -0.81 13.56
C GLN A 54 4.55 -0.85 12.40
N VAL A 55 4.55 0.18 11.55
CA VAL A 55 3.67 0.28 10.38
C VAL A 55 3.98 -0.84 9.37
N GLU A 56 5.22 -1.31 9.28
CA GLU A 56 5.62 -2.44 8.42
C GLU A 56 4.80 -3.70 8.75
N LYS A 57 4.59 -3.97 10.05
CA LYS A 57 3.78 -5.11 10.52
C LYS A 57 2.29 -4.92 10.18
N GLU A 58 1.78 -3.69 10.31
CA GLU A 58 0.38 -3.39 9.97
C GLU A 58 0.12 -3.50 8.46
N LEU A 59 1.07 -3.07 7.63
CA LEU A 59 1.03 -3.25 6.18
C LEU A 59 1.06 -4.74 5.80
N ALA A 60 1.94 -5.52 6.44
CA ALA A 60 2.02 -6.97 6.23
C ALA A 60 0.72 -7.70 6.64
N LYS A 61 0.09 -7.31 7.76
CA LYS A 61 -1.22 -7.86 8.19
C LYS A 61 -2.31 -7.65 7.14
N ARG A 62 -2.26 -6.53 6.41
CA ARG A 62 -3.16 -6.21 5.29
C ARG A 62 -2.67 -6.74 3.94
N ARG A 63 -1.71 -7.68 3.97
CA ARG A 63 -1.20 -8.40 2.79
C ARG A 63 -0.73 -7.48 1.66
N PHE A 64 -0.24 -6.29 2.00
CA PHE A 64 0.50 -5.50 1.05
C PHE A 64 1.86 -6.15 0.79
N GLY A 65 2.29 -6.17 -0.46
CA GLY A 65 3.67 -6.54 -0.78
C GLY A 65 4.57 -5.41 -0.27
N ILE A 66 5.42 -5.70 0.72
CA ILE A 66 6.33 -4.69 1.29
C ILE A 66 7.77 -5.06 0.98
N TYR A 67 8.58 -4.04 0.76
CA TYR A 67 10.02 -4.14 0.65
C TYR A 67 10.65 -3.01 1.46
N VAL A 68 11.56 -3.38 2.36
CA VAL A 68 12.32 -2.45 3.19
C VAL A 68 13.79 -2.84 3.00
N PRO A 69 14.58 -2.07 2.25
CA PRO A 69 15.99 -2.38 2.08
C PRO A 69 16.71 -2.17 3.41
N GLU A 70 17.46 -3.17 3.88
CA GLU A 70 18.20 -3.16 5.13
C GLU A 70 19.71 -3.28 4.87
N THR A 71 20.52 -2.78 5.81
CA THR A 71 21.96 -2.99 5.83
C THR A 71 22.39 -3.42 7.22
N ILE A 72 23.46 -4.23 7.31
CA ILE A 72 23.97 -4.72 8.59
C ILE A 72 25.03 -3.76 9.10
N GLU A 73 24.76 -3.13 10.23
CA GLU A 73 25.69 -2.27 10.93
C GLU A 73 26.22 -2.94 12.18
N THR A 74 27.54 -2.90 12.39
CA THR A 74 28.13 -3.33 13.65
C THR A 74 28.09 -2.18 14.67
N VAL A 75 27.17 -2.27 15.63
CA VAL A 75 27.03 -1.32 16.73
C VAL A 75 27.67 -1.86 18.00
N VAL A 76 28.34 -0.98 18.77
CA VAL A 76 28.88 -1.35 20.09
C VAL A 76 27.85 -1.03 21.16
N ARG A 77 27.35 -2.06 21.86
CA ARG A 77 26.46 -1.91 23.01
C ARG A 77 27.10 -2.55 24.23
N ARG A 78 27.21 -1.77 25.32
CA ARG A 78 27.81 -2.24 26.60
C ARG A 78 29.19 -2.91 26.40
N GLY A 79 30.03 -2.32 25.54
CA GLY A 79 31.37 -2.83 25.24
C GLY A 79 31.45 -4.06 24.34
N ARG A 80 30.32 -4.60 23.86
CA ARG A 80 30.27 -5.72 22.92
C ARG A 80 29.78 -5.26 21.55
N LYS A 81 30.37 -5.81 20.49
CA LYS A 81 29.95 -5.58 19.09
C LYS A 81 28.73 -6.44 18.79
N TYR A 82 27.70 -5.83 18.20
CA TYR A 82 26.49 -6.49 17.72
C TYR A 82 26.23 -6.08 16.30
N ASP A 83 25.88 -7.04 15.45
CA ASP A 83 25.39 -6.75 14.12
C ASP A 83 23.90 -6.48 14.19
N GLN A 84 23.48 -5.31 13.73
CA GLN A 84 22.11 -4.84 13.73
C GLN A 84 21.68 -4.53 12.29
N ALA A 85 20.54 -5.08 11.88
CA ALA A 85 19.90 -4.68 10.63
C ALA A 85 19.24 -3.30 10.81
N THR A 86 19.67 -2.34 10.02
CA THR A 86 19.19 -0.96 10.00
C THR A 86 18.64 -0.67 8.60
N PRO A 87 17.46 -0.04 8.45
CA PRO A 87 16.92 0.27 7.14
C PRO A 87 17.84 1.25 6.40
N MET A 88 18.12 0.97 5.12
CA MET A 88 18.93 1.84 4.27
C MET A 88 18.25 3.20 4.08
N ILE A 89 16.91 3.22 4.06
CA ILE A 89 16.10 4.42 3.87
C ILE A 89 15.12 4.55 5.03
N GLY A 90 15.59 5.18 6.12
CA GLY A 90 14.78 5.39 7.31
C GLY A 90 13.53 6.23 7.05
N GLY A 91 12.40 5.82 7.65
CA GLY A 91 11.12 6.54 7.54
C GLY A 91 10.32 6.27 6.27
N TYR A 92 10.82 5.40 5.37
CA TYR A 92 10.14 5.04 4.13
C TYR A 92 10.03 3.52 3.97
N VAL A 93 8.93 3.09 3.35
CA VAL A 93 8.68 1.70 2.98
C VAL A 93 8.25 1.65 1.52
N PHE A 94 8.75 0.66 0.79
CA PHE A 94 8.28 0.39 -0.57
C PHE A 94 7.10 -0.57 -0.49
N VAL A 95 5.98 -0.17 -1.07
CA VAL A 95 4.74 -0.94 -1.07
C VAL A 95 4.36 -1.26 -2.51
N PHE A 96 4.34 -2.54 -2.84
CA PHE A 96 3.78 -3.05 -4.08
C PHE A 96 2.26 -3.08 -3.98
N LEU A 97 1.60 -2.33 -4.85
CA LEU A 97 0.15 -2.31 -4.94
C LEU A 97 -0.29 -2.10 -6.38
N TRP A 98 -1.52 -2.51 -6.66
CA TRP A 98 -2.16 -2.24 -7.92
C TRP A 98 -2.82 -0.86 -7.89
N GLU A 99 -2.62 -0.06 -8.94
CA GLU A 99 -3.09 1.33 -9.06
C GLU A 99 -4.62 1.41 -9.18
N THR A 100 -5.32 1.18 -8.06
CA THR A 100 -6.76 1.38 -7.88
C THR A 100 -7.02 2.35 -6.73
N ASP A 101 -8.09 3.14 -6.85
CA ASP A 101 -8.46 4.11 -5.80
C ASP A 101 -8.75 3.41 -4.46
N GLU A 102 -9.32 2.21 -4.50
CA GLU A 102 -9.58 1.39 -3.32
C GLU A 102 -8.29 0.97 -2.60
N ASN A 103 -7.30 0.47 -3.34
CA ASN A 103 -6.01 0.09 -2.76
C ASN A 103 -5.30 1.30 -2.14
N PHE A 104 -5.35 2.47 -2.79
CA PHE A 104 -4.82 3.70 -2.20
C PHE A 104 -5.54 4.10 -0.92
N GLN A 105 -6.87 4.04 -0.90
CA GLN A 105 -7.63 4.33 0.32
C GLN A 105 -7.29 3.34 1.43
N ARG A 106 -7.15 2.05 1.13
CA ARG A 106 -6.76 1.01 2.10
C ARG A 106 -5.38 1.29 2.68
N LEU A 107 -4.41 1.69 1.85
CA LEU A 107 -3.06 2.06 2.26
C LEU A 107 -3.08 3.29 3.18
N LEU A 108 -3.79 4.35 2.80
CA LEU A 108 -3.87 5.59 3.57
C LEU A 108 -4.62 5.43 4.91
N ARG A 109 -5.51 4.44 5.02
CA ARG A 109 -6.19 4.09 6.28
C ARG A 109 -5.31 3.29 7.25
N VAL A 110 -4.07 2.95 6.89
CA VAL A 110 -3.14 2.30 7.80
C VAL A 110 -2.62 3.32 8.79
N TRP A 111 -2.80 3.05 10.09
CA TRP A 111 -2.31 3.96 11.13
C TRP A 111 -0.79 4.05 11.08
N GLY A 112 -0.27 5.28 11.00
CA GLY A 112 1.15 5.56 10.90
C GLY A 112 1.69 5.70 9.47
N VAL A 113 0.88 5.45 8.43
CA VAL A 113 1.16 5.93 7.07
C VAL A 113 0.88 7.43 7.03
N THR A 114 1.89 8.23 6.66
CA THR A 114 1.76 9.70 6.59
C THR A 114 1.47 10.16 5.17
N LEU A 115 2.24 9.65 4.20
CA LEU A 115 2.21 10.16 2.84
C LEU A 115 2.62 9.11 1.83
N VAL A 116 1.92 9.04 0.70
CA VAL A 116 2.43 8.37 -0.50
C VAL A 116 3.24 9.39 -1.31
N VAL A 117 4.55 9.16 -1.38
CA VAL A 117 5.50 10.08 -2.03
C VAL A 117 5.36 9.97 -3.55
N GLY A 118 5.24 8.77 -4.09
CA GLY A 118 5.12 8.51 -5.52
C GLY A 118 5.37 7.04 -5.82
N TRP A 119 5.63 6.71 -7.09
CA TRP A 119 5.93 5.35 -7.53
C TRP A 119 7.32 5.26 -8.13
N ILE A 120 7.87 4.05 -8.14
CA ILE A 120 9.17 3.70 -8.69
C ILE A 120 9.05 2.44 -9.56
N ASP A 121 9.92 2.32 -10.55
CA ASP A 121 9.98 1.16 -11.44
C ASP A 121 10.63 -0.04 -10.74
N ASP A 122 10.22 -1.24 -11.18
CA ASP A 122 10.75 -2.51 -10.67
C ASP A 122 12.27 -2.62 -10.83
N ARG A 123 12.82 -2.06 -11.92
CA ARG A 123 14.28 -2.01 -12.16
C ARG A 123 15.05 -1.27 -11.07
N GLU A 124 14.47 -0.24 -10.47
CA GLU A 124 15.13 0.48 -9.38
C GLU A 124 15.02 -0.31 -8.06
N ILE A 125 13.93 -1.07 -7.86
CA ILE A 125 13.83 -2.00 -6.73
C ILE A 125 14.87 -3.12 -6.86
N ASP A 126 15.08 -3.65 -8.05
CA ASP A 126 16.12 -4.66 -8.26
C ASP A 126 17.53 -4.09 -8.06
N ARG A 127 17.77 -2.83 -8.45
CA ARG A 127 19.02 -2.14 -8.10
C ARG A 127 19.18 -2.00 -6.59
N LEU A 128 18.13 -1.63 -5.86
CA LEU A 128 18.16 -1.57 -4.40
C LEU A 128 18.46 -2.93 -3.76
N ARG A 129 17.86 -4.01 -4.27
CA ARG A 129 18.12 -5.38 -3.81
C ARG A 129 19.56 -5.80 -4.08
N TYR A 130 20.09 -5.43 -5.23
CA TYR A 130 21.48 -5.66 -5.58
C TYR A 130 22.42 -4.90 -4.62
N LEU A 131 22.15 -3.62 -4.35
CA LEU A 131 22.94 -2.82 -3.39
C LEU A 131 22.87 -3.41 -1.97
N GLU A 132 21.69 -3.82 -1.51
CA GLU A 132 21.51 -4.53 -0.25
C GLU A 132 22.35 -5.82 -0.17
N SER A 133 22.44 -6.56 -1.29
CA SER A 133 23.20 -7.81 -1.35
C SER A 133 24.71 -7.61 -1.45
N CYS A 134 25.16 -6.54 -2.12
CA CYS A 134 26.56 -6.34 -2.49
C CYS A 134 27.35 -5.45 -1.54
N GLU A 135 26.73 -4.54 -0.79
CA GLU A 135 27.46 -3.52 -0.03
C GLU A 135 27.07 -3.40 1.44
N ARG A 136 28.11 -3.24 2.27
CA ARG A 136 28.02 -2.47 3.52
C ARG A 136 28.15 -1.00 3.14
N LEU A 137 27.05 -0.36 2.77
CA LEU A 137 27.02 1.07 2.47
C LEU A 137 27.28 1.89 3.74
N ASP A 138 28.25 2.81 3.67
CA ASP A 138 28.52 3.77 4.75
C ASP A 138 27.32 4.73 4.97
N ALA A 139 27.26 5.37 6.14
CA ALA A 139 26.17 6.28 6.51
C ALA A 139 25.95 7.44 5.52
N VAL A 140 27.02 8.02 4.99
CA VAL A 140 26.94 9.14 4.03
C VAL A 140 26.33 8.68 2.71
N ALA A 141 26.81 7.56 2.16
CA ALA A 141 26.31 7.00 0.91
C ALA A 141 24.82 6.62 0.99
N ARG A 142 24.34 6.20 2.17
CA ARG A 142 22.90 5.91 2.38
C ARG A 142 22.03 7.14 2.29
N GLU A 143 22.45 8.26 2.88
CA GLU A 143 21.69 9.51 2.78
C GLU A 143 21.67 10.03 1.34
N GLU A 144 22.78 9.94 0.61
CA GLU A 144 22.84 10.27 -0.82
C GLU A 144 21.89 9.41 -1.67
N LEU A 145 21.91 8.09 -1.48
CA LEU A 145 21.01 7.16 -2.16
C LEU A 145 19.54 7.45 -1.86
N LYS A 146 19.22 7.71 -0.59
CA LYS A 146 17.87 8.10 -0.15
C LYS A 146 17.43 9.38 -0.85
N GLU A 147 18.27 10.41 -0.89
CA GLU A 147 17.96 11.65 -1.59
C GLU A 147 17.75 11.45 -3.09
N GLU A 148 18.59 10.63 -3.73
CA GLU A 148 18.46 10.30 -5.16
C GLU A 148 17.11 9.65 -5.45
N ILE A 149 16.74 8.62 -4.68
CA ILE A 149 15.47 7.89 -4.84
C ILE A 149 14.30 8.83 -4.60
N LEU A 150 14.32 9.60 -3.51
CA LEU A 150 13.24 10.54 -3.21
C LEU A 150 13.12 11.62 -4.29
N ARG A 151 14.22 12.06 -4.88
CA ARG A 151 14.22 13.02 -6.00
C ARG A 151 13.60 12.41 -7.26
N LYS A 152 13.95 11.17 -7.62
CA LYS A 152 13.33 10.44 -8.75
C LYS A 152 11.84 10.23 -8.55
N VAL A 153 11.44 9.76 -7.37
CA VAL A 153 10.03 9.50 -7.03
C VAL A 153 9.21 10.79 -7.05
N LYS A 154 9.76 11.91 -6.54
CA LYS A 154 9.09 13.22 -6.59
C LYS A 154 8.87 13.71 -8.03
N ARG A 155 9.78 13.39 -8.96
CA ARG A 155 9.66 13.72 -10.39
C ARG A 155 8.63 12.84 -11.12
N SER A 156 8.48 11.58 -10.71
CA SER A 156 7.59 10.60 -11.35
C SER A 156 6.09 10.79 -11.03
N LYS A 157 5.71 11.84 -10.30
CA LYS A 157 4.32 12.09 -9.92
C LYS A 157 3.44 12.35 -11.16
N PRO A 158 2.37 11.56 -11.40
CA PRO A 158 1.43 11.86 -12.47
C PRO A 158 0.71 13.18 -12.16
N LYS A 159 0.78 14.16 -13.09
CA LYS A 159 0.17 15.50 -12.96
C LYS A 159 -1.35 15.48 -12.67
N LYS A 160 -2.02 14.35 -12.89
CA LYS A 160 -3.49 14.19 -12.74
C LYS A 160 -3.97 13.73 -11.35
N SER A 161 -3.10 13.25 -10.45
CA SER A 161 -3.54 12.78 -9.11
C SER A 161 -3.78 13.91 -8.10
N ARG A 162 -3.58 15.18 -8.50
CA ARG A 162 -3.78 16.36 -7.64
C ARG A 162 -5.24 16.48 -7.14
N LYS A 163 -6.22 15.92 -7.86
CA LYS A 163 -7.64 15.88 -7.43
C LYS A 163 -7.90 14.98 -6.21
N LEU A 164 -7.16 13.87 -6.05
CA LEU A 164 -7.27 13.00 -4.88
C LEU A 164 -6.75 13.68 -3.60
N ARG A 165 -5.76 14.58 -3.73
CA ARG A 165 -5.21 15.35 -2.60
C ARG A 165 -6.16 16.43 -2.06
N ALA A 166 -7.06 16.96 -2.90
CA ALA A 166 -8.01 18.00 -2.49
C ALA A 166 -9.20 17.43 -1.70
N ALA A 167 -9.61 16.19 -1.97
CA ALA A 167 -10.73 15.54 -1.29
C ALA A 167 -10.43 15.24 0.20
N PHE A 168 -9.16 15.05 0.58
CA PHE A 168 -8.79 14.66 1.94
C PHE A 168 -8.39 15.83 2.87
N ARG A 169 -8.01 17.00 2.34
CA ARG A 169 -7.74 18.20 3.17
C ARG A 169 -9.01 18.96 3.56
N GLY A 170 -10.16 18.66 2.92
CA GLY A 170 -11.45 19.29 3.20
C GLY A 170 -12.37 18.51 4.16
N GLY A 171 -11.89 17.41 4.76
CA GLY A 171 -12.68 16.60 5.68
C GLY A 171 -12.95 17.33 6.99
N LYS A 172 -14.09 18.05 7.07
CA LYS A 172 -14.71 18.40 8.35
C LYS A 172 -14.84 17.12 9.20
N PRO A 173 -14.53 17.17 10.51
CA PRO A 173 -14.77 16.02 11.39
C PRO A 173 -16.28 15.69 11.37
N LEU A 174 -16.60 14.41 11.20
CA LEU A 174 -17.96 13.90 11.34
C LEU A 174 -18.41 14.11 12.80
N PRO A 175 -19.64 14.62 13.05
CA PRO A 175 -20.16 14.71 14.41
C PRO A 175 -20.33 13.30 14.98
N ALA A 176 -19.83 13.11 16.19
CA ALA A 176 -20.05 11.89 16.96
C ALA A 176 -21.56 11.69 17.14
N SER A 177 -22.05 10.51 16.75
CA SER A 177 -23.37 9.98 17.13
C SER A 177 -23.15 8.78 18.03
#